data_AF-A0A484ZTY0-F1
#
_entry.id   AF-A0A484ZTY0-F1
#
_cell.length_a   1.000
_cell.length_b   1.000
_cell.length_c   1.000
_cell.angle_alpha   90.00
_cell.angle_beta   90.00
_cell.angle_gamma   90.00
#
_symmetry.space_group_name_H-M   'P 1'
#
loop_
_entity.id
_entity.type
_entity.pdbx_description
1 polymer ?
#
loop_
_entity_poly.entity_id
_entity_poly.type
_entity_poly.pdbx_seq_one_letter_code
_entity_poly.pdbx_strand_id
1 'polypeptide(L)'
;MRVLFVVPYTTLISQTADRFIQYGLPEDEIGYIWRDHPNSDPNRMIQIASADTLIRREFPDNIDLLIVDEAHLRRKKLLEAIKYLIENTKVKVIGLSGTPFSSFLGQYYQQLIKPTTIKELISRGDLSSYEFFAPSAPNLKGVKTQQSNEYGGDYNEEQLAEIMCGADLVGDIVRNWLKTVKTAQRYAFALTSATLITSLLSLIALA
;
A
#
# COMPACT_ATOMS: atom_id res chain seq x y z
N MET A 1 4.91 -5.23 27.89
CA MET A 1 4.38 -5.65 26.59
C MET A 1 5.39 -5.28 25.53
N ARG A 2 6.04 -6.26 24.89
CA ARG A 2 7.00 -6.03 23.80
C ARG A 2 6.31 -6.12 22.44
N VAL A 3 6.57 -5.13 21.59
CA VAL A 3 5.89 -4.98 20.30
C VAL A 3 6.90 -5.15 19.17
N LEU A 4 6.55 -5.95 18.15
CA LEU A 4 7.22 -5.96 16.87
C LEU A 4 6.32 -5.31 15.82
N PHE A 5 6.79 -4.21 15.23
CA PHE A 5 6.13 -3.48 14.16
C PHE A 5 6.83 -3.78 12.83
N VAL A 6 6.10 -4.40 11.90
CA VAL A 6 6.64 -4.86 10.61
C VAL A 6 6.16 -3.94 9.50
N VAL A 7 7.09 -3.31 8.79
CA VAL A 7 6.83 -2.51 7.59
C VAL A 7 7.10 -3.31 6.31
N PRO A 8 6.47 -2.98 5.17
CA PRO A 8 6.64 -3.78 3.96
C PRO A 8 8.03 -3.66 3.32
N TYR A 9 8.72 -2.53 3.50
CA TYR A 9 10.01 -2.23 2.87
C TYR A 9 11.02 -1.66 3.88
N THR A 10 12.31 -1.88 3.65
CA THR A 10 13.40 -1.35 4.51
C THR A 10 13.42 0.18 4.59
N THR A 11 13.05 0.88 3.52
CA THR A 11 13.02 2.35 3.45
C THR A 11 12.01 2.98 4.41
N LEU A 12 10.99 2.23 4.84
CA LEU A 12 9.95 2.69 5.74
C LEU A 12 10.31 2.51 7.21
N ILE A 13 11.39 1.79 7.53
CA ILE A 13 11.80 1.55 8.92
C ILE A 13 12.10 2.88 9.63
N SER A 14 12.99 3.70 9.06
CA SER A 14 13.37 5.00 9.63
C SER A 14 12.17 5.96 9.66
N GLN A 15 11.38 6.01 8.59
CA GLN A 15 10.18 6.85 8.54
C GLN A 15 9.17 6.50 9.64
N THR A 16 9.00 5.21 9.92
CA THR A 16 8.11 4.73 10.98
C THR A 16 8.63 5.12 12.36
N ALA A 17 9.93 4.96 12.59
CA ALA A 17 10.55 5.36 13.86
C ALA A 17 10.42 6.87 14.10
N ASP A 18 10.68 7.70 13.08
CA ASP A 18 10.52 9.14 13.17
C ASP A 18 9.08 9.53 13.53
N ARG A 19 8.09 8.85 12.94
CA ARG A 19 6.67 9.05 13.27
C ARG A 19 6.35 8.63 14.70
N PHE A 20 6.90 7.52 15.17
CA PHE A 20 6.70 7.07 16.55
C PHE A 20 7.25 8.08 17.56
N ILE A 21 8.43 8.63 17.31
CA ILE A 21 9.04 9.67 18.13
C ILE A 21 8.18 10.95 18.10
N GLN A 22 7.70 11.36 16.92
CA GLN A 22 6.78 12.50 16.77
C GLN A 22 5.47 12.31 17.56
N TYR A 23 5.00 11.08 17.70
CA TYR A 23 3.83 10.74 18.52
C TYR A 23 4.14 10.58 20.02
N GLY A 24 5.39 10.79 20.43
CA GLY A 24 5.81 10.82 21.83
C GLY A 24 6.34 9.48 22.37
N LEU A 25 6.63 8.51 21.49
CA LEU A 25 7.30 7.27 21.91
C LEU A 25 8.80 7.53 22.16
N PRO A 26 9.38 7.09 23.29
CA PRO A 26 10.79 7.33 23.59
C PRO A 26 11.71 6.63 22.58
N GLU A 27 12.66 7.37 22.02
CA GLU A 27 13.61 6.85 21.02
C GLU A 27 14.48 5.70 21.56
N ASP A 28 14.83 5.76 22.84
CA ASP A 28 15.60 4.75 23.55
C ASP A 28 14.82 3.42 23.76
N GLU A 29 13.50 3.45 23.61
CA GLU A 29 12.66 2.24 23.61
C GLU A 29 12.45 1.62 22.22
N ILE A 30 12.96 2.24 21.14
CA ILE A 30 12.78 1.80 19.75
C ILE A 30 14.03 1.10 19.22
N GLY A 31 14.00 -0.22 19.05
CA GLY A 31 15.02 -1.04 18.41
C GLY A 31 14.74 -1.28 16.93
N TYR A 32 15.83 -1.47 16.17
CA TYR A 32 15.77 -1.68 14.73
C TYR A 32 16.28 -3.07 14.38
N ILE A 33 15.43 -3.92 13.80
CA ILE A 33 15.85 -5.21 13.22
C ILE A 33 16.25 -4.94 11.78
N TRP A 34 17.45 -4.38 11.61
CA TRP A 34 18.06 -4.07 10.32
C TRP A 34 19.57 -4.25 10.40
N ARG A 35 20.22 -4.62 9.28
CA ARG A 35 21.64 -5.00 9.22
C ARG A 35 22.54 -3.96 9.89
N ASP A 36 23.38 -4.40 10.83
CA ASP A 36 24.39 -3.62 11.57
C ASP A 36 23.94 -2.20 11.95
N HIS A 37 22.65 -2.05 12.25
CA HIS A 37 22.10 -0.74 12.58
C HIS A 37 22.66 -0.30 13.94
N PRO A 38 23.19 0.93 14.09
CA PRO A 38 23.77 1.39 15.36
C PRO A 38 22.81 1.29 16.55
N ASN A 39 21.50 1.40 16.28
CA ASN A 39 20.43 1.29 17.28
C ASN A 39 19.77 -0.10 17.32
N SER A 40 20.46 -1.15 16.86
CA SER A 40 19.99 -2.53 16.99
C SER A 40 20.16 -3.01 18.42
N ASP A 41 19.08 -3.01 19.21
CA ASP A 41 19.04 -3.59 20.54
C ASP A 41 17.78 -4.46 20.70
N PRO A 42 17.94 -5.79 20.84
CA PRO A 42 16.82 -6.71 20.99
C PRO A 42 16.10 -6.60 22.33
N ASN A 43 16.62 -5.84 23.31
CA ASN A 43 15.98 -5.63 24.61
C ASN A 43 14.98 -4.47 24.63
N ARG A 44 14.99 -3.62 23.59
CA ARG A 44 14.08 -2.49 23.46
C ARG A 44 12.62 -2.95 23.32
N MET A 45 11.71 -2.17 23.89
CA MET A 45 10.30 -2.52 24.04
C MET A 45 9.53 -2.49 22.71
N ILE A 46 9.98 -1.66 21.76
CA ILE A 46 9.41 -1.53 20.42
C ILE A 46 10.48 -1.97 19.44
N GLN A 47 10.22 -2.98 18.63
CA GLN A 47 11.11 -3.43 17.57
C GLN A 47 10.48 -3.06 16.23
N ILE A 48 11.22 -2.39 15.35
CA ILE A 48 10.79 -2.09 13.99
C ILE A 48 11.61 -2.93 13.02
N ALA A 49 10.94 -3.66 12.14
CA ALA A 49 11.57 -4.52 11.14
C ALA A 49 10.88 -4.37 9.79
N SER A 50 11.57 -4.64 8.69
CA SER A 50 10.89 -4.86 7.41
C SER A 50 10.59 -6.33 7.19
N ALA A 51 9.51 -6.63 6.46
CA ALA A 51 9.21 -7.98 6.02
C ALA A 51 10.38 -8.61 5.25
N ASP A 52 11.07 -7.81 4.41
CA ASP A 52 12.26 -8.24 3.65
C ASP A 52 13.43 -8.65 4.56
N THR A 53 13.59 -7.98 5.71
CA THR A 53 14.63 -8.31 6.68
C THR A 53 14.28 -9.57 7.46
N LEU A 54 13.03 -9.70 7.89
CA LEU A 54 12.55 -10.86 8.64
C LEU A 54 12.59 -12.16 7.83
N ILE A 55 12.47 -12.08 6.49
CA ILE A 55 12.61 -13.26 5.63
C ILE A 55 14.00 -13.92 5.74
N ARG A 56 15.03 -13.17 6.14
CA ARG A 56 16.44 -13.61 6.16
C ARG A 56 16.98 -13.82 7.58
N ARG A 57 16.13 -13.73 8.60
CA ARG A 57 16.51 -13.82 10.01
C ARG A 57 15.55 -14.75 10.75
N GLU A 58 15.97 -15.17 11.94
CA GLU A 58 15.05 -15.81 12.87
C GLU A 58 14.04 -14.77 13.37
N PHE A 59 12.79 -15.19 13.43
CA PHE A 59 11.70 -14.36 13.92
C PHE A 59 11.84 -14.22 15.45
N PRO A 60 11.74 -13.02 16.03
CA PRO A 60 11.86 -12.84 17.48
C PRO A 60 10.84 -13.68 18.25
N ASP A 61 11.30 -14.43 19.24
CA ASP A 61 10.47 -15.30 20.09
C ASP A 61 9.95 -14.58 21.36
N ASN A 62 10.45 -13.38 21.63
CA ASN A 62 10.21 -12.62 22.85
C ASN A 62 9.24 -11.43 22.65
N ILE A 63 8.19 -11.59 21.84
CA ILE A 63 7.20 -10.54 21.59
C ILE A 63 5.85 -10.87 22.23
N ASP A 64 5.09 -9.85 22.61
CA ASP A 64 3.71 -9.99 23.11
C ASP A 64 2.68 -9.57 22.04
N LEU A 65 3.08 -8.71 21.11
CA LEU A 65 2.24 -8.14 20.06
C LEU A 65 3.04 -8.00 18.75
N LEU A 66 2.47 -8.51 17.66
CA LEU A 66 2.92 -8.30 16.30
C LEU A 66 1.95 -7.33 15.59
N ILE A 67 2.49 -6.25 15.05
CA ILE A 67 1.75 -5.33 14.17
C ILE A 67 2.37 -5.42 12.77
N VAL A 68 1.55 -5.62 11.75
CA VAL A 68 1.99 -5.70 10.35
C VAL A 68 1.34 -4.58 9.56
N ASP A 69 2.16 -3.65 9.09
CA ASP A 69 1.75 -2.61 8.16
C ASP A 69 1.63 -3.17 6.74
N GLU A 70 0.68 -2.62 5.98
CA GLU A 70 0.24 -3.12 4.69
C GLU A 70 0.03 -4.64 4.66
N ALA A 71 -0.72 -5.15 5.63
CA ALA A 71 -0.98 -6.58 5.82
C ALA A 71 -1.58 -7.27 4.58
N HIS A 72 -2.16 -6.50 3.66
CA HIS A 72 -2.68 -6.99 2.38
C HIS A 72 -1.59 -7.45 1.40
N LEU A 73 -0.32 -7.07 1.63
CA LEU A 73 0.81 -7.53 0.83
C LEU A 73 1.20 -8.96 1.19
N ARG A 74 1.16 -9.85 0.19
CA ARG A 74 1.43 -11.27 0.40
C ARG A 74 2.93 -11.53 0.61
N ARG A 75 3.32 -11.87 1.84
CA ARG A 75 4.70 -12.23 2.22
C ARG A 75 4.75 -13.60 2.87
N LYS A 76 5.09 -14.64 2.09
CA LYS A 76 4.99 -16.06 2.50
C LYS A 76 5.59 -16.35 3.89
N LYS A 77 6.85 -15.99 4.15
CA LYS A 77 7.49 -16.28 5.46
C LYS A 77 6.86 -15.52 6.62
N LEU A 78 6.39 -14.29 6.39
CA LEU A 78 5.69 -13.53 7.43
C LEU A 78 4.34 -14.17 7.75
N LEU A 79 3.61 -14.66 6.74
CA LEU A 79 2.37 -15.40 6.92
C LEU A 79 2.58 -16.73 7.66
N GLU A 80 3.68 -17.44 7.38
CA GLU A 80 4.09 -18.64 8.12
C GLU A 80 4.36 -18.32 9.60
N ALA A 81 5.07 -17.22 9.89
CA ALA A 81 5.31 -16.75 11.24
C ALA A 81 4.01 -16.36 11.96
N ILE A 82 3.11 -15.61 11.29
CA ILE A 82 1.80 -15.25 11.84
C ILE A 82 1.00 -16.51 12.19
N LYS A 83 0.96 -17.49 11.28
CA LYS A 83 0.27 -18.76 11.52
C LYS A 83 0.85 -19.47 12.75
N TYR A 84 2.17 -19.60 12.83
CA TYR A 84 2.84 -20.18 13.99
C TYR A 84 2.47 -19.48 15.29
N LEU A 85 2.53 -18.14 15.31
CA LEU A 85 2.20 -17.34 16.50
C LEU A 85 0.76 -17.56 16.95
N ILE A 86 -0.20 -17.54 16.02
CA ILE A 86 -1.63 -17.73 16.32
C ILE A 86 -1.91 -19.14 16.86
N GLU A 87 -1.25 -20.17 16.31
CA GLU A 87 -1.51 -21.56 16.68
C GLU A 87 -0.77 -22.01 17.95
N ASN A 88 0.42 -21.45 18.23
CA ASN A 88 1.34 -21.99 19.24
C ASN A 88 1.65 -21.04 20.39
N THR A 89 1.20 -19.78 20.33
CA THR A 89 1.57 -18.76 21.34
C THR A 89 0.36 -17.95 21.79
N LYS A 90 0.58 -17.02 22.74
CA LYS A 90 -0.43 -16.03 23.18
C LYS A 90 -0.27 -14.68 22.49
N VAL A 91 0.66 -14.56 21.55
CA VAL A 91 0.98 -13.30 20.85
C VAL A 91 -0.24 -12.81 20.10
N LYS A 92 -0.54 -11.51 20.25
CA LYS A 92 -1.60 -10.86 19.48
C LYS A 92 -1.05 -10.41 18.13
N VAL A 93 -1.84 -10.54 17.07
CA VAL A 93 -1.46 -10.09 15.73
C VAL A 93 -2.48 -9.06 15.22
N ILE A 94 -2.00 -7.89 14.83
CA ILE A 94 -2.80 -6.81 14.26
C ILE A 94 -2.27 -6.48 12.87
N GLY A 95 -3.12 -6.57 11.85
CA GLY A 95 -2.80 -6.14 10.48
C GLY A 95 -3.39 -4.77 10.21
N LEU A 96 -2.57 -3.84 9.74
CA LEU A 96 -2.99 -2.52 9.26
C LEU A 96 -3.04 -2.54 7.74
N SER A 97 -4.13 -2.04 7.15
CA SER A 97 -4.26 -1.94 5.70
C SER A 97 -5.35 -0.95 5.31
N GLY A 98 -5.05 -0.09 4.34
CA GLY A 98 -6.05 0.76 3.68
C GLY A 98 -6.90 -0.01 2.65
N THR A 99 -6.46 -1.20 2.24
CA THR A 99 -7.06 -2.03 1.17
C THR A 99 -7.22 -3.49 1.62
N PRO A 100 -8.07 -3.78 2.63
CA PRO A 100 -8.21 -5.11 3.22
C PRO A 100 -9.04 -6.09 2.36
N PHE A 101 -8.84 -6.09 1.03
CA PHE A 101 -9.64 -6.85 0.07
C PHE A 101 -8.95 -8.13 -0.43
N SER A 102 -7.69 -8.36 -0.04
CA SER A 102 -6.95 -9.55 -0.43
C SER A 102 -7.57 -10.81 0.17
N SER A 103 -7.95 -11.76 -0.69
CA SER A 103 -8.69 -12.97 -0.32
C SER A 103 -8.01 -13.84 0.74
N PHE A 104 -6.68 -13.81 0.82
CA PHE A 104 -5.92 -14.61 1.80
C PHE A 104 -6.02 -14.07 3.23
N LEU A 105 -6.37 -12.79 3.44
CA LEU A 105 -6.33 -12.18 4.77
C LEU A 105 -7.20 -12.92 5.78
N GLY A 106 -8.39 -13.38 5.37
CA GLY A 106 -9.31 -14.11 6.23
C GLY A 106 -8.78 -15.46 6.74
N GLN A 107 -7.69 -15.98 6.18
CA GLN A 107 -7.01 -17.18 6.68
C GLN A 107 -6.11 -16.90 7.89
N TYR A 108 -5.69 -15.65 8.08
CA TYR A 108 -4.72 -15.24 9.10
C TYR A 108 -5.28 -14.25 10.11
N TYR A 109 -6.27 -13.44 9.70
CA TYR A 109 -6.90 -12.42 10.53
C TYR A 109 -8.37 -12.77 10.76
N GLN A 110 -8.77 -12.93 12.02
CA GLN A 110 -10.09 -13.45 12.37
C GLN A 110 -11.18 -12.36 12.37
N GLN A 111 -10.78 -11.10 12.55
CA GLN A 111 -11.71 -9.98 12.69
C GLN A 111 -11.22 -8.79 11.88
N LEU A 112 -12.13 -8.17 11.12
CA LEU A 112 -11.91 -6.90 10.45
C LEU A 112 -12.53 -5.78 11.28
N ILE A 113 -11.70 -4.86 11.76
CA ILE A 113 -12.14 -3.67 12.49
C ILE A 113 -11.99 -2.47 11.56
N LYS A 114 -13.09 -1.78 11.28
CA LYS A 114 -13.11 -0.54 10.48
C LYS A 114 -13.48 0.64 11.38
N PRO A 115 -12.50 1.32 11.99
CA PRO A 115 -12.76 2.35 12.99
C PRO A 115 -13.27 3.67 12.40
N THR A 116 -13.01 3.92 11.11
CA THR A 116 -13.37 5.17 10.42
C THR A 116 -13.60 4.91 8.93
N THR A 117 -14.26 5.85 8.28
CA THR A 117 -14.43 5.92 6.82
C THR A 117 -13.58 7.05 6.23
N ILE A 118 -13.29 6.96 4.93
CA ILE A 118 -12.60 8.04 4.18
C ILE A 118 -13.39 9.35 4.28
N LYS A 119 -14.73 9.27 4.23
CA LYS A 119 -15.62 10.44 4.35
C LYS A 119 -15.45 11.14 5.71
N GLU A 120 -15.39 10.38 6.80
CA GLU A 120 -15.19 10.94 8.14
C GLU A 120 -13.82 11.60 8.28
N LEU A 121 -12.77 10.97 7.75
CA LEU A 121 -11.41 11.53 7.76
C LEU A 121 -11.33 12.84 6.97
N ILE A 122 -11.99 12.92 5.80
CA ILE A 122 -12.10 14.17 5.04
C ILE A 122 -12.87 15.23 5.83
N SER A 123 -14.01 14.88 6.43
CA SER A 123 -14.82 15.85 7.19
C SER A 123 -14.11 16.42 8.43
N ARG A 124 -13.19 15.65 9.02
CA ARG A 124 -12.38 16.07 10.16
C ARG A 124 -11.18 16.92 9.76
N GLY A 125 -10.84 16.97 8.47
CA GLY A 125 -9.64 17.64 7.96
C GLY A 125 -8.37 16.79 8.08
N ASP A 126 -8.48 15.50 8.44
CA ASP A 126 -7.35 14.57 8.52
C ASP A 126 -6.89 14.13 7.11
N LEU A 127 -7.80 14.13 6.13
CA LEU A 127 -7.52 13.89 4.71
C LEU A 127 -7.98 15.06 3.85
N SER A 128 -7.26 15.32 2.75
CA SER A 128 -7.67 16.30 1.75
C SER A 128 -8.97 15.89 1.06
N SER A 129 -9.84 16.87 0.79
CA SER A 129 -10.97 16.68 -0.13
C SER A 129 -10.49 16.35 -1.54
N TYR A 130 -11.31 15.64 -2.30
CA TYR A 130 -11.02 15.32 -3.70
C TYR A 130 -12.16 15.78 -4.62
N GLU A 131 -11.80 16.10 -5.86
CA GLU A 131 -12.74 16.38 -6.95
C GLU A 131 -12.43 15.41 -8.09
N PHE A 132 -13.47 14.79 -8.66
CA PHE A 132 -13.31 13.80 -9.72
C PHE A 132 -13.73 14.37 -11.07
N PHE A 133 -12.81 14.35 -12.03
CA PHE A 133 -13.09 14.73 -13.41
C PHE A 133 -13.12 13.47 -14.28
N ALA A 134 -14.31 12.97 -14.58
CA ALA A 134 -14.48 11.86 -15.50
C ALA A 134 -14.50 12.39 -16.94
N PRO A 135 -13.63 11.92 -17.85
CA PRO A 135 -13.87 12.12 -19.28
C PRO A 135 -15.11 11.32 -19.71
N SER A 136 -15.62 11.63 -20.91
CA SER A 136 -16.69 10.87 -21.59
C SER A 136 -16.49 9.36 -21.38
N ALA A 137 -17.45 8.65 -20.79
CA ALA A 137 -17.30 7.23 -20.49
C ALA A 137 -16.95 6.45 -21.78
N PRO A 138 -15.78 5.81 -21.86
CA PRO A 138 -15.39 5.11 -23.07
C PRO A 138 -16.31 3.91 -23.30
N ASN A 139 -16.69 3.68 -24.56
CA ASN A 139 -17.56 2.56 -24.91
C ASN A 139 -16.80 1.23 -24.81
N LEU A 140 -17.01 0.49 -23.72
CA LEU A 140 -16.37 -0.81 -23.47
C LEU A 140 -17.08 -2.00 -24.12
N LYS A 141 -18.06 -1.80 -25.02
CA LYS A 141 -18.73 -2.89 -25.73
C LYS A 141 -17.72 -3.69 -26.55
N GLY A 142 -17.46 -4.93 -26.14
CA GLY A 142 -16.61 -5.88 -26.87
C GLY A 142 -15.29 -6.23 -26.18
N VAL A 143 -14.93 -5.56 -25.08
CA VAL A 143 -13.75 -5.94 -24.28
C VAL A 143 -14.04 -7.25 -23.55
N LYS A 144 -13.22 -8.26 -23.79
CA LYS A 144 -13.32 -9.55 -23.12
C LYS A 144 -12.78 -9.43 -21.70
N THR A 145 -13.46 -10.03 -20.74
CA THR A 145 -12.95 -10.21 -19.38
C THR A 145 -12.11 -11.48 -19.34
N GLN A 146 -10.87 -11.39 -18.84
CA GLN A 146 -10.03 -12.52 -18.50
C GLN A 146 -10.11 -12.81 -16.99
N GLN A 147 -10.20 -14.08 -16.61
CA GLN A 147 -10.03 -14.45 -15.21
C GLN A 147 -8.54 -14.49 -14.87
N SER A 148 -8.12 -13.67 -13.92
CA SER A 148 -6.82 -13.78 -13.26
C SER A 148 -7.01 -14.35 -11.85
N ASN A 149 -6.12 -15.27 -11.46
CA ASN A 149 -6.16 -15.89 -10.14
C ASN A 149 -5.84 -14.91 -8.98
N GLU A 150 -5.36 -13.70 -9.29
CA GLU A 150 -5.01 -12.68 -8.29
C GLU A 150 -6.13 -11.63 -8.06
N TYR A 151 -6.97 -11.32 -9.07
CA TYR A 151 -7.96 -10.23 -8.97
C TYR A 151 -9.39 -10.61 -9.40
N GLY A 152 -9.63 -11.85 -9.84
CA GLY A 152 -10.93 -12.27 -10.36
C GLY A 152 -11.09 -11.97 -11.85
N GLY A 153 -12.27 -11.55 -12.30
CA GLY A 153 -12.50 -11.16 -13.69
C GLY A 153 -11.97 -9.76 -13.96
N ASP A 154 -10.84 -9.64 -14.66
CA ASP A 154 -10.25 -8.38 -15.09
C ASP A 154 -10.43 -8.19 -16.61
N TYR A 155 -10.40 -6.96 -17.12
CA TYR A 155 -10.48 -6.74 -18.57
C TYR A 155 -9.20 -7.20 -19.26
N ASN A 156 -9.30 -7.71 -20.49
CA ASN A 156 -8.13 -7.97 -21.31
C ASN A 156 -7.37 -6.64 -21.52
N GLU A 157 -6.16 -6.55 -20.96
CA GLU A 157 -5.37 -5.32 -20.92
C GLU A 157 -5.06 -4.77 -22.32
N GLU A 158 -4.81 -5.62 -23.32
CA GLU A 158 -4.52 -5.19 -24.69
C GLU A 158 -5.74 -4.54 -25.35
N GLN A 159 -6.91 -5.17 -25.25
CA GLN A 159 -8.18 -4.64 -25.78
C GLN A 159 -8.61 -3.37 -25.05
N LEU A 160 -8.39 -3.31 -23.73
CA LEU A 160 -8.68 -2.12 -22.95
C LEU A 160 -7.70 -0.98 -23.28
N ALA A 161 -6.42 -1.28 -23.54
CA ALA A 161 -5.42 -0.30 -23.97
C ALA A 161 -5.75 0.32 -25.33
N GLU A 162 -6.26 -0.46 -26.30
CA GLU A 162 -6.70 0.08 -27.60
C GLU A 162 -7.81 1.12 -27.44
N ILE A 163 -8.79 0.86 -26.58
CA ILE A 163 -9.90 1.79 -26.31
C ILE A 163 -9.39 3.02 -25.53
N MET A 164 -8.49 2.82 -24.58
CA MET A 164 -7.91 3.89 -23.75
C MET A 164 -6.97 4.80 -24.55
N CYS A 165 -6.39 4.32 -25.65
CA CYS A 165 -5.59 5.10 -26.61
C CYS A 165 -6.43 5.96 -27.57
N GLY A 166 -7.77 5.91 -27.50
CA GLY A 166 -8.63 6.73 -28.34
C GLY A 166 -8.32 8.22 -28.22
N ALA A 167 -8.10 8.89 -29.35
CA ALA A 167 -7.62 10.28 -29.41
C ALA A 167 -8.53 11.25 -28.63
N ASP A 168 -9.85 11.01 -28.61
CA ASP A 168 -10.80 11.83 -27.86
C ASP A 168 -10.61 11.72 -26.35
N LEU A 169 -10.41 10.51 -25.83
CA LEU A 169 -10.20 10.25 -24.40
C LEU A 169 -8.87 10.85 -23.93
N VAL A 170 -7.80 10.62 -24.70
CA VAL A 170 -6.48 11.22 -24.44
C VAL A 170 -6.58 12.75 -24.48
N GLY A 171 -7.27 13.31 -25.48
CA GLY A 171 -7.49 14.75 -25.60
C GLY A 171 -8.26 15.34 -24.40
N ASP A 172 -9.31 14.67 -23.91
CA ASP A 172 -10.05 15.09 -22.72
C ASP A 172 -9.20 15.05 -21.46
N ILE A 173 -8.42 13.98 -21.26
CA ILE A 173 -7.51 13.84 -20.12
C ILE A 173 -6.46 14.96 -20.14
N VAL A 174 -5.81 15.19 -21.28
CA VAL A 174 -4.77 16.23 -21.43
C VAL A 174 -5.36 17.62 -21.24
N ARG A 175 -6.55 17.90 -21.81
CA ARG A 175 -7.25 19.18 -21.61
C ARG A 175 -7.58 19.43 -20.14
N ASN A 176 -8.11 18.42 -19.44
CA ASN A 176 -8.37 18.55 -18.01
C ASN A 176 -7.06 18.78 -17.26
N TRP A 177 -6.03 17.99 -17.52
CA TRP A 177 -4.71 18.10 -16.89
C TRP A 177 -4.07 19.49 -17.02
N LEU A 178 -4.19 20.13 -18.19
CA LEU A 178 -3.68 21.49 -18.41
C LEU A 178 -4.53 22.57 -17.71
N LYS A 179 -5.83 22.33 -17.55
CA LYS A 179 -6.77 23.30 -16.94
C LYS A 179 -6.70 23.34 -15.42
N THR A 180 -6.48 22.21 -14.73
CA THR A 180 -6.78 22.14 -13.29
C THR A 180 -5.74 22.81 -12.39
N VAL A 181 -4.42 22.67 -12.59
CA VAL A 181 -3.43 23.27 -11.65
C VAL A 181 -2.07 23.53 -12.30
N LYS A 182 -1.57 24.77 -12.34
CA LYS A 182 -0.29 25.13 -13.00
C LYS A 182 0.99 24.83 -12.19
N THR A 183 0.91 24.56 -10.88
CA THR A 183 2.08 24.61 -9.97
C THR A 183 2.24 23.41 -9.02
N ALA A 184 1.48 22.33 -9.18
CA ALA A 184 1.57 21.15 -8.31
C ALA A 184 2.25 19.95 -9.00
N GLN A 185 2.88 19.08 -8.21
CA GLN A 185 3.37 17.78 -8.65
C GLN A 185 2.17 16.92 -9.08
N ARG A 186 2.25 16.31 -10.27
CA ARG A 186 1.15 15.53 -10.86
C ARG A 186 1.57 14.08 -11.09
N TYR A 187 0.65 13.16 -10.90
CA TYR A 187 0.85 11.73 -11.14
C TYR A 187 -0.12 11.25 -12.22
N ALA A 188 0.40 10.53 -13.21
CA ALA A 188 -0.39 9.89 -14.25
C ALA A 188 -0.28 8.38 -14.08
N PHE A 189 -1.43 7.70 -14.06
CA PHE A 189 -1.53 6.25 -14.06
C PHE A 189 -2.07 5.80 -15.41
N ALA A 190 -1.46 4.78 -15.99
CA ALA A 190 -1.85 4.21 -17.28
C ALA A 190 -1.87 2.69 -17.19
N LEU A 191 -2.69 2.04 -18.02
CA LEU A 191 -2.80 0.58 -18.05
C LEU A 191 -1.49 -0.09 -18.48
N THR A 192 -0.76 0.53 -19.40
CA THR A 192 0.47 -0.02 -19.97
C THR A 192 1.52 1.06 -20.17
N SER A 193 2.79 0.67 -20.29
CA SER A 193 3.86 1.62 -20.63
C SER A 193 3.60 2.33 -21.96
N ALA A 194 2.98 1.64 -22.93
CA ALA A 194 2.64 2.22 -24.23
C ALA A 194 1.57 3.32 -24.13
N THR A 195 0.49 3.08 -23.37
CA THR A 195 -0.57 4.08 -23.14
C THR A 195 -0.04 5.30 -22.38
N LEU A 196 0.90 5.09 -21.44
CA LEU A 196 1.58 6.17 -20.74
C LEU A 196 2.41 7.04 -21.69
N ILE A 197 3.21 6.41 -22.56
CA ILE A 197 4.08 7.12 -23.51
C ILE A 197 3.25 7.97 -24.48
N THR A 198 2.18 7.42 -25.04
CA THR A 198 1.29 8.17 -25.95
C THR A 198 0.70 9.40 -25.26
N SER A 199 0.20 9.24 -24.03
CA SER A 199 -0.39 10.34 -23.26
C SER A 199 0.64 11.42 -22.88
N LEU A 200 1.86 11.00 -22.51
CA LEU A 200 2.97 11.91 -22.20
C LEU A 200 3.46 12.67 -23.43
N LEU A 201 3.56 12.01 -24.59
CA LEU A 201 3.92 12.68 -25.85
C LEU A 201 2.88 13.73 -26.25
N SER A 202 1.59 13.46 -26.05
CA SER A 202 0.52 14.45 -26.26
C SER A 202 0.63 15.64 -25.30
N LEU A 203 1.01 15.41 -24.04
CA LEU A 203 1.26 16.46 -23.06
C LEU A 203 2.45 17.35 -23.43
N ILE A 204 3.55 16.76 -23.91
CA ILE A 204 4.75 17.50 -24.35
C ILE A 204 4.46 18.31 -25.62
N ALA A 205 3.70 17.75 -26.56
CA ALA A 205 3.36 18.45 -27.82
C ALA A 205 2.42 19.65 -27.63
N LEU A 206 1.71 19.73 -26.50
CA LEU A 206 0.74 20.78 -26.17
C LEU A 206 1.25 21.78 -25.11
N ALA A 207 2.44 21.57 -24.56
CA ALA A 207 3.10 22.46 -23.59
C ALA A 207 4.12 23.37 -24.30
#